data_AF-U2WNY9-F1
#
_entry.id   AF-U2WNY9-F1
#
_cell.length_a   1.000
_cell.length_b   1.000
_cell.length_c   1.000
_cell.angle_alpha   90.00
_cell.angle_beta   90.00
_cell.angle_gamma   90.00
#
_symmetry.space_group_name_H-M   'P 1'
#
loop_
_entity.id
_entity.type
_entity.pdbx_description
1 polymer ?
#
loop_
_entity_poly.entity_id
_entity_poly.type
_entity_poly.pdbx_seq_one_letter_code
_entity_poly.pdbx_strand_id
1 'polypeptide(L)' 'RGDVGAVKAATDAGAAAAERVGELISIHVIPRPHTEIEAILPKARVVEGE' A
#
# COMPACT_ATOMS: atom_id res chain seq x y z
N ARG A 1 -1.40 -1.46 8.87
CA ARG A 1 -2.40 -0.36 8.89
C ARG A 1 -1.88 0.71 9.82
N GLY A 2 -2.11 1.99 9.51
CA GLY A 2 -1.63 3.11 10.33
C GLY A 2 -2.42 4.38 10.05
N ASP A 3 -2.03 5.48 10.69
CA ASP A 3 -2.66 6.78 10.47
C ASP A 3 -2.53 7.22 9.02
N VAL A 4 -3.56 7.90 8.51
CA VAL A 4 -3.64 8.31 7.10
C VAL A 4 -2.40 9.08 6.66
N GLY A 5 -1.86 9.95 7.53
CA GLY A 5 -0.64 10.69 7.25
C GLY A 5 0.59 9.79 7.07
N ALA A 6 0.77 8.81 7.97
CA ALA A 6 1.87 7.85 7.88
C ALA A 6 1.76 6.96 6.65
N VAL A 7 0.56 6.42 6.38
CA VAL A 7 0.31 5.57 5.21
C VAL A 7 0.51 6.32 3.90
N LYS A 8 0.07 7.58 3.84
CA LYS A 8 0.27 8.43 2.66
C LYS A 8 1.75 8.72 2.43
N ALA A 9 2.48 9.14 3.47
CA ALA A 9 3.92 9.39 3.37
C ALA A 9 4.71 8.16 2.91
N ALA A 10 4.38 6.98 3.45
CA ALA A 10 4.99 5.72 3.03
C ALA A 10 4.69 5.38 1.56
N THR A 11 3.44 5.59 1.13
CA THR A 11 3.02 5.33 -0.26
C THR A 11 3.67 6.29 -1.24
N ASP A 12 3.73 7.58 -0.90
CA ASP A 12 4.38 8.61 -1.73
C ASP A 12 5.89 8.34 -1.89
N ALA A 13 6.56 7.93 -0.80
CA ALA A 13 7.97 7.53 -0.85
C ALA A 13 8.18 6.28 -1.72
N GLY A 14 7.30 5.30 -1.62
CA GLY A 14 7.32 4.09 -2.45
C GLY A 14 7.07 4.40 -3.92
N ALA A 15 6.13 5.30 -4.23
CA ALA A 15 5.84 5.76 -5.59
C ALA A 15 7.08 6.38 -6.25
N ALA A 16 7.74 7.30 -5.55
CA ALA A 16 8.96 7.94 -6.02
C ALA A 16 10.11 6.94 -6.21
N ALA A 17 10.19 5.89 -5.40
CA ALA A 17 11.15 4.82 -5.60
C ALA A 17 10.80 3.94 -6.82
N ALA A 18 9.52 3.59 -6.99
CA ALA A 18 9.05 2.77 -8.10
C ALA A 18 9.28 3.46 -9.46
N GLU A 19 9.02 4.75 -9.56
CA GLU A 19 9.28 5.57 -10.77
C GLU A 19 10.77 5.63 -11.15
N ARG A 20 11.68 5.49 -10.19
CA ARG A 20 13.13 5.49 -10.45
C ARG A 20 13.61 4.14 -10.98
N VAL A 21 12.96 3.05 -10.58
CA VAL A 21 13.38 1.68 -10.91
C VAL A 21 12.65 1.17 -12.16
N GLY A 22 11.46 1.69 -12.45
CA GLY A 22 10.65 1.28 -13.60
C GLY A 22 9.36 2.08 -13.75
N GLU A 23 8.31 1.43 -14.24
CA GLU A 23 7.03 2.07 -14.50
C GLU A 23 6.06 1.92 -13.32
N LEU A 24 5.59 3.05 -12.80
CA LEU A 24 4.55 3.10 -11.79
C LEU A 24 3.16 3.11 -12.45
N ILE A 25 2.40 2.02 -12.31
CA ILE A 25 1.06 1.91 -12.89
C ILE A 25 0.01 2.65 -12.04
N SER A 26 0.00 2.40 -10.73
CA SER A 26 -0.98 3.02 -9.84
C SER A 26 -0.54 3.02 -8.38
N ILE A 27 -0.99 4.04 -7.65
CA ILE A 27 -0.89 4.14 -6.19
C ILE A 27 -2.25 4.56 -5.63
N HIS A 28 -2.65 3.99 -4.50
CA HIS A 28 -3.91 4.36 -3.87
C HIS A 28 -3.86 4.16 -2.36
N VAL A 29 -4.39 5.15 -1.63
CA VAL A 29 -4.58 5.07 -0.18
C VAL A 29 -6.07 5.18 0.09
N ILE A 30 -6.62 4.22 0.85
CA ILE A 30 -8.02 4.22 1.29
C ILE A 30 -8.02 4.54 2.80
N PRO A 31 -8.31 5.79 3.21
CA PRO A 31 -8.26 6.18 4.62
C PRO A 31 -9.25 5.44 5.53
N ARG A 32 -10.44 5.14 5.00
CA ARG A 32 -11.52 4.45 5.72
C ARG A 32 -12.16 3.42 4.80
N PRO A 33 -11.55 2.23 4.66
CA PRO A 33 -12.17 1.15 3.93
C PRO A 33 -13.42 0.68 4.68
N HIS A 34 -14.44 0.27 3.93
CA HIS A 34 -15.60 -0.39 4.53
C HIS A 34 -15.17 -1.71 5.18
N THR A 35 -15.80 -2.08 6.29
CA THR A 35 -15.40 -3.25 7.11
C THR A 35 -15.40 -4.56 6.33
N GLU A 36 -16.34 -4.71 5.39
CA GLU A 36 -16.46 -5.91 4.54
C GLU A 36 -15.32 -6.07 3.53
N ILE A 37 -14.60 -4.99 3.20
CA ILE A 37 -13.49 -5.06 2.22
C ILE A 37 -12.37 -5.98 2.72
N GLU A 38 -12.16 -6.06 4.04
CA GLU A 38 -11.14 -6.91 4.65
C GLU A 38 -11.38 -8.41 4.47
N ALA A 39 -12.66 -8.82 4.38
CA ALA A 39 -13.01 -10.21 4.17
C ALA A 39 -12.76 -10.67 2.72
N ILE A 40 -12.77 -9.73 1.78
CA ILE A 40 -12.70 -10.00 0.34
C ILE A 40 -11.28 -9.84 -0.18
N LEU A 41 -10.53 -8.84 0.31
CA LEU A 41 -9.18 -8.60 -0.17
C LEU A 41 -8.21 -9.70 0.29
N PRO A 42 -7.29 -10.15 -0.58
CA PRO A 42 -6.25 -11.09 -0.19
C PRO A 42 -5.36 -10.47 0.89
N LYS A 43 -5.12 -11.24 1.97
CA LYS A 43 -4.19 -10.83 3.02
C LYS A 43 -2.78 -10.76 2.44
N ALA A 44 -2.02 -9.73 2.81
CA ALA A 44 -0.64 -9.58 2.37
C ALA A 44 0.14 -10.87 2.73
N ARG A 45 0.70 -11.55 1.71
CA ARG A 45 1.67 -12.63 1.95
C ARG A 45 2.90 -12.00 2.56
N VAL A 46 3.17 -12.32 3.82
CA VAL A 46 4.50 -12.15 4.38
C VAL A 46 5.37 -13.20 3.69
N VAL A 47 6.29 -12.73 2.86
CA VAL A 47 7.40 -13.56 2.40
C VAL A 47 8.33 -13.63 3.61
N GLU A 48 8.27 -14.72 4.37
CA GLU A 48 9.31 -15.01 5.36
C GLU A 48 10.57 -15.28 4.55
N GLY A 49 11.46 -14.28 4.51
CA GLY A 49 12.69 -14.34 3.73
C GLY A 49 13.67 -15.35 4.29
N GLU A 50 14.22 -16.16 3.39
CA GLU A 50 15.65 -16.52 3.40
C GLU A 50 16.50 -15.29 3.05
#